data_AF-K1PRB3-F1
#
_entry.id   AF-K1PRB3-F1
#
_cell.length_a   1.000
_cell.length_b   1.000
_cell.length_c   1.000
_cell.angle_alpha   90.00
_cell.angle_beta   90.00
_cell.angle_gamma   90.00
#
_symmetry.space_group_name_H-M   'P 1'
#
loop_
_entity.id
_entity.type
_entity.pdbx_description
1 polymer ?
#
loop_
_entity_poly.entity_id
_entity_poly.type
_entity_poly.pdbx_seq_one_letter_code
_entity_poly.pdbx_strand_id
1 'polypeptide(L)'
;MEESKRKRPPTLKLEIPARAEKKQEMLHNLQSVREVLVRKLGKPVNNTDIMDVLLNSWKLSAEDEEQSPKTPGTFINVKRGQVNQYFFVTSLSPIKKLMDITATHGRYCHGKLEVRKVTKRGHVVSVKLCCTKPGHATHKYIWASSPYLQMGNI
;
A
#
# COMPACT_ATOMS: atom_id res chain seq x y z
N MET A 1 -4.76 -38.67 49.55
CA MET A 1 -4.72 -38.19 48.16
C MET A 1 -4.72 -36.68 48.22
N GLU A 2 -3.57 -36.05 48.05
CA GLU A 2 -3.42 -34.59 48.13
C GLU A 2 -3.95 -33.97 46.82
N GLU A 3 -5.05 -33.21 46.92
CA GLU A 3 -5.56 -32.40 45.81
C GLU A 3 -4.51 -31.34 45.44
N SER A 4 -3.95 -31.45 44.23
CA SER A 4 -3.06 -30.42 43.69
C SER A 4 -3.84 -29.11 43.59
N LYS A 5 -3.60 -28.18 44.52
CA LYS A 5 -4.16 -26.83 44.48
C LYS A 5 -3.71 -26.15 43.19
N ARG A 6 -4.60 -26.06 42.20
CA ARG A 6 -4.37 -25.36 40.94
C ARG A 6 -3.95 -23.92 41.27
N LYS A 7 -2.66 -23.60 41.06
CA LYS A 7 -2.13 -22.25 41.25
C LYS A 7 -2.93 -21.31 40.35
N ARG A 8 -3.64 -20.35 40.96
CA ARG A 8 -4.39 -19.34 40.21
C ARG A 8 -3.39 -18.56 39.34
N PRO A 9 -3.68 -18.34 38.05
CA PRO A 9 -2.79 -17.58 37.20
C PRO A 9 -2.63 -16.16 37.75
N PRO A 10 -1.44 -15.55 37.61
CA PRO A 10 -1.19 -14.19 38.06
C PRO A 10 -2.17 -13.23 37.36
N THR A 11 -2.97 -12.53 38.15
CA THR A 11 -3.89 -11.49 37.67
C THR A 11 -3.13 -10.18 37.50
N LEU A 12 -3.04 -9.70 36.26
CA LEU A 12 -2.61 -8.34 35.94
C LEU A 12 -3.62 -7.35 36.53
N LYS A 13 -3.19 -6.56 37.53
CA LYS A 13 -3.96 -5.41 38.01
C LYS A 13 -3.74 -4.25 37.03
N LEU A 14 -4.71 -4.01 36.16
CA LEU A 14 -4.72 -2.85 35.27
C LEU A 14 -5.16 -1.62 36.05
N GLU A 15 -4.22 -0.74 36.38
CA GLU A 15 -4.55 0.61 36.85
C GLU A 15 -4.83 1.48 35.62
N ILE A 16 -6.09 1.93 35.48
CA ILE A 16 -6.53 2.78 34.36
C ILE A 16 -6.55 4.23 34.84
N PRO A 17 -5.58 5.08 34.44
CA PRO A 17 -5.56 6.50 34.79
C PRO A 17 -6.55 7.26 33.90
N ALA A 18 -7.84 7.14 34.20
CA ALA A 18 -8.91 7.82 33.49
C ALA A 18 -9.95 8.38 34.46
N ARG A 19 -10.68 9.41 34.01
CA ARG A 19 -11.88 9.91 34.72
C ARG A 19 -12.89 8.77 34.87
N ALA A 20 -13.71 8.81 35.94
CA ALA A 20 -14.57 7.69 36.35
C ALA A 20 -15.45 7.13 35.22
N GLU A 21 -16.02 7.99 34.38
CA GLU A 21 -16.87 7.60 33.25
C GLU A 21 -16.09 6.79 32.20
N LYS A 22 -14.93 7.30 31.75
CA LYS A 22 -14.05 6.58 30.80
C LYS A 22 -13.53 5.27 31.37
N LYS A 23 -13.30 5.21 32.69
CA LYS A 23 -12.88 3.98 33.36
C LYS A 23 -13.97 2.91 33.30
N GLN A 24 -15.24 3.28 33.51
CA GLN A 24 -16.37 2.35 33.39
C GLN A 24 -16.53 1.85 31.95
N GLU A 25 -16.42 2.75 30.96
CA GLU A 25 -16.48 2.41 29.54
C GLU A 25 -15.36 1.40 29.17
N MET A 26 -14.13 1.65 29.60
CA MET A 26 -13.00 0.75 29.34
C MET A 26 -13.19 -0.63 29.99
N LEU A 27 -13.72 -0.68 31.21
CA LEU A 27 -14.02 -1.95 31.89
C LEU A 27 -15.15 -2.73 31.20
N HIS A 28 -16.18 -2.03 30.74
CA HIS A 28 -17.26 -2.62 29.95
C HIS A 28 -16.75 -3.23 28.65
N ASN A 29 -15.86 -2.52 27.95
CA ASN A 29 -15.24 -3.01 26.71
C ASN A 29 -14.36 -4.25 26.97
N LEU A 30 -13.55 -4.25 28.05
CA LEU A 30 -12.76 -5.42 28.43
C LEU A 30 -13.63 -6.64 28.74
N GLN A 31 -14.75 -6.43 29.43
CA GLN A 31 -15.70 -7.51 29.73
C GLN A 31 -16.35 -8.06 28.45
N SER A 32 -16.75 -7.18 27.53
CA SER A 32 -17.30 -7.57 26.23
C SER A 32 -16.29 -8.41 25.42
N VAL A 33 -15.02 -8.00 25.38
CA VAL A 33 -13.95 -8.76 24.70
C VAL A 33 -13.73 -10.10 25.37
N ARG A 34 -13.76 -10.16 26.71
CA ARG A 34 -13.62 -11.41 27.47
C ARG A 34 -14.68 -12.43 27.07
N GLU A 35 -15.94 -12.04 26.99
CA GLU A 35 -17.05 -12.93 26.64
C GLU A 35 -16.87 -13.54 25.25
N VAL A 36 -16.45 -12.71 24.28
CA VAL A 36 -16.14 -13.18 22.92
C VAL A 36 -14.99 -14.18 22.94
N LEU A 37 -13.92 -13.90 23.68
CA LEU A 37 -12.75 -14.78 23.73
C LEU A 37 -13.04 -16.10 24.46
N VAL A 38 -13.81 -16.08 25.55
CA VAL A 38 -14.26 -17.30 26.23
C VAL A 38 -15.09 -18.17 25.29
N ARG A 39 -16.02 -17.58 24.53
CA ARG A 39 -16.83 -18.31 23.55
C ARG A 39 -15.99 -18.92 22.43
N LYS A 40 -14.98 -18.19 21.93
CA LYS A 40 -14.13 -18.65 20.81
C LYS A 40 -13.10 -19.68 21.23
N LEU A 41 -12.49 -19.52 22.40
CA LEU A 41 -11.39 -20.38 22.86
C LEU A 41 -11.84 -21.55 23.73
N GLY A 42 -13.11 -21.56 24.16
CA GLY A 42 -13.68 -22.64 24.99
C GLY A 42 -13.03 -22.78 26.37
N LYS A 43 -12.31 -21.75 26.83
CA LYS A 43 -11.57 -21.75 28.10
C LYS A 43 -11.74 -20.41 28.82
N PRO A 44 -11.64 -20.37 30.16
CA PRO A 44 -11.62 -19.10 30.89
C PRO A 44 -10.43 -18.23 30.47
N VAL A 45 -10.68 -16.93 30.29
CA VAL A 45 -9.71 -15.96 29.76
C VAL A 45 -9.40 -14.91 30.83
N ASN A 46 -8.12 -14.66 31.10
CA ASN A 46 -7.65 -13.62 32.02
C ASN A 46 -7.34 -12.30 31.28
N ASN A 47 -7.16 -11.20 32.02
CA ASN A 47 -6.87 -9.90 31.44
C ASN A 47 -5.58 -9.90 30.60
N THR A 48 -4.57 -10.67 31.01
CA THR A 48 -3.33 -10.84 30.25
C THR A 48 -3.61 -11.47 28.88
N ASP A 49 -4.42 -12.54 28.84
CA ASP A 49 -4.78 -13.21 27.59
C ASP A 49 -5.57 -12.27 26.65
N ILE A 50 -6.45 -11.42 27.22
CA ILE A 50 -7.18 -10.40 26.47
C ILE A 50 -6.21 -9.43 25.82
N MET A 51 -5.24 -8.90 26.59
CA MET A 51 -4.26 -7.95 26.08
C MET A 51 -3.35 -8.58 25.02
N ASP A 52 -2.90 -9.82 25.22
CA ASP A 52 -2.08 -10.53 24.24
C ASP A 52 -2.83 -10.75 22.93
N VAL A 53 -4.10 -11.15 22.98
CA VAL A 53 -4.92 -11.32 21.78
C VAL A 53 -5.19 -9.98 21.09
N LEU A 54 -5.51 -8.93 21.84
CA LEU A 54 -5.72 -7.59 21.28
C LEU A 54 -4.45 -7.06 20.61
N LEU A 55 -3.30 -7.14 21.28
CA LEU A 55 -2.02 -6.68 20.73
C LEU A 55 -1.59 -7.49 19.51
N ASN A 56 -1.78 -8.81 19.52
CA ASN A 56 -1.48 -9.65 18.35
C ASN A 56 -2.46 -9.39 17.19
N SER A 57 -3.75 -9.20 17.48
CA SER A 57 -4.73 -8.82 16.46
C SER A 57 -4.42 -7.45 15.87
N TRP A 58 -3.95 -6.51 16.69
CA TRP A 58 -3.52 -5.19 16.24
C TRP A 58 -2.25 -5.27 15.39
N LYS A 59 -1.24 -6.05 15.80
CA LYS A 59 -0.04 -6.29 14.98
C LYS A 59 -0.37 -6.90 13.64
N LEU A 60 -1.22 -7.94 13.61
CA LEU A 60 -1.67 -8.56 12.36
C LEU A 60 -2.46 -7.58 11.49
N SER A 61 -3.32 -6.74 12.10
CA SER A 61 -4.02 -5.69 11.36
C SER A 61 -3.09 -4.58 10.88
N ALA A 62 -2.00 -4.28 11.60
CA ALA A 62 -1.04 -3.24 11.22
C ALA A 62 -0.04 -3.74 10.17
N GLU A 63 0.22 -5.05 10.11
CA GLU A 63 0.99 -5.69 9.03
C GLU A 63 0.14 -5.85 7.75
N ASP A 64 -1.18 -6.04 7.87
CA ASP A 64 -2.12 -6.02 6.73
C ASP A 64 -2.57 -4.59 6.34
N GLU A 65 -2.48 -3.60 7.24
CA GLU A 65 -2.59 -2.17 6.93
C GLU A 65 -1.25 -1.64 6.40
N GLU A 66 -0.79 -2.20 5.28
CA GLU A 66 -0.12 -1.37 4.27
C GLU A 66 -1.15 -0.28 3.91
N GLN A 67 -1.08 0.88 4.57
CA GLN A 67 -1.94 2.03 4.32
C GLN A 67 -1.87 2.40 2.84
N SER A 68 -2.75 1.81 2.03
CA SER A 68 -3.00 2.28 0.70
C SER A 68 -3.60 3.68 0.85
N PRO A 69 -3.01 4.73 0.23
CA PRO A 69 -3.56 6.07 0.32
C PRO A 69 -5.01 6.02 -0.19
N LYS A 70 -5.96 6.47 0.64
CA LYS A 70 -7.38 6.65 0.27
C LYS A 70 -7.44 7.47 -1.01
N THR A 71 -7.58 6.79 -2.14
CA THR A 71 -7.71 7.42 -3.46
C THR A 71 -9.19 7.71 -3.70
N PRO A 72 -9.55 8.83 -4.36
CA PRO A 72 -10.94 9.21 -4.58
C PRO A 72 -11.70 8.13 -5.35
N GLY A 73 -13.00 7.99 -5.08
CA GLY A 73 -13.89 6.91 -5.50
C GLY A 73 -14.15 6.77 -7.01
N THR A 74 -13.11 6.55 -7.80
CA THR A 74 -13.18 6.19 -9.24
C THR A 74 -12.52 4.86 -9.56
N PHE A 75 -12.08 4.09 -8.56
CA PHE A 75 -11.32 2.85 -8.77
C PHE A 75 -12.05 1.62 -8.22
N ILE A 76 -12.14 0.58 -9.06
CA ILE A 76 -12.66 -0.74 -8.70
C ILE A 76 -11.49 -1.54 -8.12
N ASN A 77 -11.63 -2.02 -6.88
CA ASN A 77 -10.64 -2.90 -6.27
C ASN A 77 -10.77 -4.31 -6.87
N VAL A 78 -9.69 -4.78 -7.52
CA VAL A 78 -9.61 -6.12 -8.12
C VAL A 78 -8.48 -6.91 -7.46
N LYS A 79 -8.62 -8.24 -7.34
CA LYS A 79 -7.65 -9.10 -6.65
C LYS A 79 -6.29 -9.10 -7.37
N ARG A 80 -5.20 -9.07 -6.60
CA ARG A 80 -3.80 -8.97 -7.07
C ARG A 80 -3.40 -10.01 -8.13
N GLY A 81 -3.99 -11.22 -8.09
CA GLY A 81 -3.75 -12.28 -9.07
C GLY A 81 -4.51 -12.13 -10.41
N GLN A 82 -5.44 -11.18 -10.51
CA GLN A 82 -6.22 -10.90 -11.71
C GLN A 82 -5.65 -9.75 -12.55
N VAL A 83 -4.52 -9.20 -12.12
CA VAL A 83 -3.89 -8.05 -12.76
C VAL A 83 -2.42 -8.34 -13.05
N ASN A 84 -2.08 -8.55 -14.33
CA ASN A 84 -0.71 -8.50 -14.81
C ASN A 84 -0.29 -7.03 -14.97
N GLN A 85 -0.46 -6.25 -13.90
CA GLN A 85 -0.32 -4.80 -13.94
C GLN A 85 1.15 -4.42 -13.73
N TYR A 86 1.88 -4.34 -14.84
CA TYR A 86 2.86 -3.26 -15.03
C TYR A 86 2.13 -1.93 -15.28
N PHE A 87 0.98 -1.69 -14.63
CA PHE A 87 0.36 -0.37 -14.60
C PHE A 87 1.20 0.47 -13.64
N PHE A 88 2.27 1.02 -14.18
CA PHE A 88 2.92 2.16 -13.57
C PHE A 88 1.84 3.21 -13.37
N VAL A 89 1.70 3.72 -12.14
CA VAL A 89 1.07 5.01 -11.89
C VAL A 89 1.98 6.06 -12.53
N THR A 90 2.04 6.09 -13.87
CA THR A 90 2.53 7.25 -14.59
C THR A 90 1.61 8.37 -14.19
N SER A 91 2.14 9.33 -13.44
CA SER A 91 1.40 10.55 -13.16
C SER A 91 0.94 11.16 -14.48
N LEU A 92 -0.13 11.95 -14.46
CA LEU A 92 -0.68 12.57 -15.66
C LEU A 92 0.38 13.37 -16.43
N SER A 93 1.41 13.88 -15.75
CA SER A 93 2.49 14.67 -16.33
C SER A 93 3.33 13.91 -17.37
N PRO A 94 3.96 12.76 -17.07
CA PRO A 94 4.58 11.88 -18.06
C PRO A 94 3.69 11.54 -19.26
N ILE A 95 2.42 11.20 -19.03
CA ILE A 95 1.50 10.85 -20.12
C ILE A 95 1.25 12.05 -21.03
N LYS A 96 0.94 13.22 -20.44
CA LYS A 96 0.80 14.48 -21.20
C LYS A 96 2.04 14.78 -22.03
N LYS A 97 3.24 14.63 -21.44
CA LYS A 97 4.49 14.82 -22.17
C LYS A 97 4.65 13.85 -23.35
N LEU A 98 4.22 12.60 -23.22
CA LEU A 98 4.24 11.65 -24.34
C LEU A 98 3.25 12.08 -25.45
N MET A 99 2.06 12.53 -25.07
CA MET A 99 1.07 13.07 -26.00
C MET A 99 1.59 14.31 -26.70
N ASP A 100 2.27 15.21 -25.99
CA ASP A 100 2.85 16.42 -26.57
C ASP A 100 3.97 16.09 -27.56
N ILE A 101 4.85 15.14 -27.22
CA ILE A 101 5.93 14.66 -28.12
C ILE A 101 5.32 14.08 -29.40
N THR A 102 4.31 13.23 -29.28
CA THR A 102 3.68 12.57 -30.43
C THR A 102 2.87 13.55 -31.28
N ALA A 103 2.11 14.46 -30.66
CA ALA A 103 1.35 15.50 -31.35
C ALA A 103 2.28 16.49 -32.08
N THR A 104 3.34 16.96 -31.41
CA THR A 104 4.32 17.87 -32.00
C THR A 104 5.03 17.20 -33.17
N HIS A 105 5.47 15.95 -32.99
CA HIS A 105 6.07 15.21 -34.10
C HIS A 105 5.09 15.05 -35.27
N GLY A 106 3.85 14.66 -35.03
CA GLY A 106 2.84 14.50 -36.09
C GLY A 106 2.53 15.78 -36.86
N ARG A 107 2.62 16.95 -36.21
CA ARG A 107 2.44 18.26 -36.87
C ARG A 107 3.58 18.62 -37.81
N TYR A 108 4.82 18.33 -37.43
CA TYR A 108 6.01 18.79 -38.16
C TYR A 108 6.73 17.70 -38.95
N CYS A 109 6.36 16.44 -38.76
CA CYS A 109 7.00 15.30 -39.40
C CYS A 109 6.00 14.16 -39.67
N HIS A 110 5.84 13.82 -40.96
CA HIS A 110 5.05 12.66 -41.41
C HIS A 110 5.77 11.32 -41.26
N GLY A 111 6.92 11.29 -40.57
CA GLY A 111 7.65 10.05 -40.27
C GLY A 111 6.95 9.24 -39.17
N LYS A 112 7.35 7.97 -39.01
CA LYS A 112 6.91 7.15 -37.88
C LYS A 112 7.86 7.35 -36.69
N LEU A 113 7.32 7.50 -35.50
CA LEU A 113 8.09 7.42 -34.26
C LEU A 113 8.17 5.97 -33.81
N GLU A 114 9.38 5.46 -33.64
CA GLU A 114 9.65 4.13 -33.12
C GLU A 114 10.35 4.19 -31.77
N VAL A 115 10.02 3.24 -30.91
CA VAL A 115 10.75 2.98 -29.68
C VAL A 115 12.04 2.25 -30.03
N ARG A 116 13.19 2.93 -29.89
CA ARG A 116 14.51 2.33 -30.18
C ARG A 116 15.21 1.75 -28.97
N LYS A 117 14.96 2.31 -27.79
CA LYS A 117 15.55 1.82 -26.53
C LYS A 117 14.58 2.01 -25.39
N VAL A 118 14.45 0.96 -24.58
CA VAL A 118 13.75 0.99 -23.31
C VAL A 118 14.77 0.72 -22.21
N THR A 119 14.85 1.59 -21.22
CA THR A 119 15.75 1.46 -20.07
C THR A 119 14.91 1.44 -18.81
N LYS A 120 15.17 0.48 -17.93
CA LYS A 120 14.50 0.37 -16.64
C LYS A 120 15.52 0.60 -15.52
N ARG A 121 15.25 1.54 -14.61
CA ARG A 121 16.03 1.80 -13.40
C ARG A 121 15.09 1.76 -12.20
N GLY A 122 15.13 0.66 -11.45
CA GLY A 122 14.17 0.40 -10.38
C GLY A 122 12.73 0.44 -10.88
N HIS A 123 11.93 1.36 -10.34
CA HIS A 123 10.53 1.56 -10.69
C HIS A 123 10.31 2.51 -11.88
N VAL A 124 11.37 3.06 -12.50
CA VAL A 124 11.22 4.01 -13.61
C VAL A 124 11.61 3.38 -14.94
N VAL A 125 10.74 3.58 -15.93
CA VAL A 125 10.93 3.21 -17.33
C VAL A 125 11.24 4.48 -18.12
N SER A 126 12.33 4.47 -18.87
CA SER A 126 12.65 5.51 -19.85
C SER A 126 12.69 4.92 -21.26
N VAL A 127 12.12 5.66 -22.20
CA VAL A 127 11.94 5.25 -23.58
C VAL A 127 12.56 6.30 -24.50
N LYS A 128 13.41 5.85 -25.43
CA LYS A 128 13.95 6.67 -26.51
C LYS A 128 13.12 6.46 -27.77
N LEU A 129 12.41 7.51 -28.19
CA LEU A 129 11.63 7.56 -29.41
C LEU A 129 12.49 8.16 -30.52
N CYS A 130 12.49 7.56 -31.70
CA CYS A 130 13.25 8.04 -32.86
C CYS A 130 12.37 8.07 -34.10
N CYS A 131 12.45 9.14 -34.88
CA CYS A 131 11.83 9.20 -36.19
C CYS A 131 12.57 8.30 -37.18
N THR A 132 11.82 7.52 -37.96
CA THR A 132 12.35 6.58 -38.96
C THR A 132 12.56 7.19 -40.35
N LYS A 133 12.13 8.43 -40.57
CA LYS A 133 12.20 9.05 -41.90
C LYS A 133 13.66 9.32 -42.29
N PRO A 134 14.16 8.76 -43.41
CA PRO A 134 15.51 9.03 -43.89
C PRO A 134 15.64 10.48 -44.38
N GLY A 135 16.78 11.12 -44.12
CA GLY A 135 17.12 12.46 -44.62
C GLY A 135 16.65 13.65 -43.76
N HIS A 136 15.75 13.46 -42.79
CA HIS A 136 15.51 14.45 -41.74
C HIS A 136 16.41 14.10 -40.55
N ALA A 137 17.08 15.11 -39.96
CA ALA A 137 17.84 14.97 -38.74
C ALA A 137 17.04 14.11 -37.75
N THR A 138 17.52 12.89 -37.46
CA THR A 138 16.75 11.85 -36.78
C THR A 138 16.19 12.40 -35.46
N HIS A 139 14.92 12.82 -35.47
CA HIS A 139 14.29 13.43 -34.29
C HIS A 139 14.31 12.39 -33.18
N LYS A 140 14.93 12.74 -32.06
CA LYS A 140 15.10 11.86 -30.90
C LYS A 140 14.40 12.51 -29.73
N TYR A 141 13.50 11.77 -29.11
CA TYR A 141 12.81 12.19 -27.90
C TYR A 141 13.07 11.19 -26.79
N ILE A 142 13.17 11.69 -25.58
CA ILE A 142 13.29 10.86 -24.39
C ILE A 142 12.04 11.07 -23.55
N TRP A 143 11.37 9.98 -23.26
CA TRP A 143 10.26 9.90 -22.35
C TRP A 143 10.66 9.10 -21.11
N ALA A 144 10.10 9.43 -19.95
CA ALA A 144 10.29 8.67 -18.74
C ALA A 144 8.98 8.59 -17.96
N SER A 145 8.73 7.46 -17.31
CA SER A 145 7.51 7.18 -16.57
C SER A 145 7.43 7.92 -15.22
N SER A 146 8.52 8.54 -14.78
CA SER A 146 8.57 9.38 -13.58
C SER A 146 8.75 10.86 -13.96
N PRO A 147 7.99 11.79 -13.34
CA PRO A 147 8.13 13.22 -13.58
C PRO A 147 9.47 13.78 -13.08
N TYR A 148 10.11 13.11 -12.12
CA TYR A 148 11.35 13.56 -11.46
C TYR A 148 12.63 13.11 -12.18
N LEU A 149 12.52 12.34 -13.27
CA LEU A 149 13.68 11.92 -14.07
C LEU A 149 13.99 12.86 -15.24
N GLN A 150 13.29 14.00 -15.32
CA GLN A 150 13.72 15.07 -16.21
C GLN A 150 14.87 15.81 -15.53
N MET A 151 16.03 15.85 -16.19
CA MET A 151 17.30 16.45 -15.74
C MET A 151 18.20 15.51 -14.91
N GLY A 152 18.74 14.48 -15.55
CA GLY A 152 19.97 13.85 -15.11
C GLY A 152 20.89 13.72 -16.31
N ASN A 153 21.92 14.56 -16.39
CA ASN A 153 22.96 14.54 -17.42
C ASN A 153 23.42 13.10 -17.66
N ILE A 154 23.24 12.62 -18.90
CA ILE A 154 24.04 11.57 -19.53
C ILE A 154 24.42 12.09 -20.91
#